data_AF-A0A7C3HDW1-F1
#
_entry.id   AF-A0A7C3HDW1-F1
#
_cell.length_a   1.000
_cell.length_b   1.000
_cell.length_c   1.000
_cell.angle_alpha   90.00
_cell.angle_beta   90.00
_cell.angle_gamma   90.00
#
_symmetry.space_group_name_H-M   'P 1'
#
loop_
_entity.id
_entity.type
_entity.pdbx_description
1 polymer ?
#
loop_
_entity_poly.entity_id
_entity_poly.type
_entity_poly.pdbx_seq_one_letter_code
_entity_poly.pdbx_strand_id
1 'polypeptide(L)'
;RLVRGESVAQAFQFVATGNVDAGLVAMSQIKNRHGARWQIPESYHAPIEQAAVLLKHGARNPAARAFLDFLLGDSARALIESQGYALE
;
A
#
# COMPACT_ATOMS: atom_id res chain seq x y z
N ARG A 1 -3.94 -22.20 12.62
CA ARG A 1 -5.32 -21.66 12.53
C ARG A 1 -5.27 -20.40 11.66
N LEU A 2 -6.21 -20.20 10.73
CA LEU A 2 -6.26 -18.97 9.94
C LEU A 2 -6.87 -17.84 10.77
N VAL A 3 -6.24 -16.66 10.73
CA VAL A 3 -6.73 -15.42 11.33
C VAL A 3 -6.93 -14.43 10.19
N ARG A 4 -8.12 -13.82 10.11
CA ARG A 4 -8.46 -12.83 9.10
C ARG A 4 -8.46 -11.45 9.74
N GLY A 5 -7.76 -10.50 9.12
CA GLY A 5 -7.92 -9.09 9.41
C GLY A 5 -8.97 -8.44 8.50
N GLU A 6 -9.62 -7.40 9.00
CA GLU A 6 -10.53 -6.52 8.24
C GLU A 6 -9.75 -5.60 7.28
N SER A 7 -8.43 -5.48 7.45
CA SER A 7 -7.54 -4.76 6.55
C SER A 7 -6.12 -5.32 6.59
N VAL A 8 -5.30 -4.94 5.61
CA VAL A 8 -3.87 -5.28 5.58
C VAL A 8 -3.12 -4.69 6.79
N ALA A 9 -3.56 -3.54 7.32
CA ALA A 9 -3.01 -2.96 8.55
C ALA A 9 -3.26 -3.84 9.77
N GLN A 10 -4.44 -4.44 9.88
CA GLN A 10 -4.74 -5.35 10.98
C GLN A 10 -4.01 -6.68 10.83
N ALA A 11 -3.93 -7.23 9.59
CA ALA A 11 -3.12 -8.42 9.33
C ALA A 11 -1.66 -8.20 9.72
N PHE A 12 -1.10 -7.03 9.39
CA PHE A 12 0.24 -6.63 9.82
C PHE A 12 0.38 -6.54 11.34
N GLN A 13 -0.60 -5.96 12.04
CA GLN A 13 -0.58 -5.89 13.50
C GLN A 13 -0.51 -7.27 14.16
N PHE A 14 -1.25 -8.26 13.66
CA PHE A 14 -1.19 -9.61 14.22
C PHE A 14 0.20 -10.24 14.11
N VAL A 15 0.88 -10.04 12.97
CA VAL A 15 2.26 -10.51 12.78
C VAL A 15 3.21 -9.74 13.68
N ALA A 16 3.10 -8.41 13.73
CA ALA A 16 4.00 -7.54 14.47
C ALA A 16 3.97 -7.77 15.99
N THR A 17 2.83 -8.20 16.54
CA THR A 17 2.70 -8.52 17.97
C THR A 17 2.98 -9.99 18.28
N GLY A 18 3.31 -10.82 17.29
CA GLY A 18 3.53 -12.26 17.48
C GLY A 18 2.26 -13.05 17.79
N ASN A 19 1.06 -12.50 17.49
CA ASN A 19 -0.20 -13.23 17.64
C ASN A 19 -0.38 -14.29 16.54
N VAL A 20 0.37 -14.17 15.44
CA VAL A 20 0.49 -15.17 14.38
C VAL A 20 1.96 -15.28 13.95
N ASP A 21 2.38 -16.47 13.52
CA ASP A 21 3.76 -16.75 13.12
C ASP A 21 4.14 -16.08 11.79
N ALA A 22 3.17 -15.93 10.89
CA ALA A 22 3.33 -15.32 9.58
C ALA A 22 2.01 -14.72 9.07
N GLY A 23 2.09 -13.75 8.17
CA GLY A 23 0.92 -13.13 7.56
C GLY A 23 1.24 -12.46 6.22
N LEU A 24 0.22 -12.35 5.38
CA LEU A 24 0.29 -11.62 4.11
C LEU A 24 0.10 -10.13 4.39
N VAL A 25 1.08 -9.32 4.04
CA VAL A 25 1.14 -7.87 4.33
C VAL A 25 1.62 -7.09 3.12
N ALA A 26 1.41 -5.78 3.11
CA ALA A 26 1.93 -4.92 2.05
C ALA A 26 3.43 -4.67 2.24
N MET A 27 4.22 -4.73 1.16
CA MET A 27 5.66 -4.44 1.19
C MET A 27 5.96 -3.07 1.78
N SER A 28 5.11 -2.07 1.52
CA SER A 28 5.23 -0.72 2.04
C SER A 28 5.18 -0.62 3.57
N GLN A 29 4.59 -1.60 4.27
CA GLN A 29 4.54 -1.62 5.74
C GLN A 29 5.81 -2.20 6.37
N ILE A 30 6.57 -2.98 5.60
CA ILE A 30 7.71 -3.76 6.10
C ILE A 30 9.03 -3.37 5.43
N LYS A 31 9.05 -2.41 4.49
CA LYS A 31 10.24 -2.01 3.73
C LYS A 31 11.45 -1.73 4.62
N ASN A 32 11.25 -1.01 5.72
CA ASN A 32 12.29 -0.61 6.68
C ASN A 32 12.28 -1.44 7.96
N ARG A 33 11.64 -2.62 7.94
CA ARG A 33 11.58 -3.52 9.11
C ARG A 33 12.47 -4.74 8.89
N HIS A 34 13.06 -5.21 9.98
CA HIS A 34 13.86 -6.43 10.00
C HIS A 34 12.98 -7.65 10.23
N GLY A 35 13.41 -8.80 9.71
CA GLY A 35 12.71 -10.07 9.86
C GLY A 35 12.80 -10.93 8.60
N ALA A 36 12.31 -12.17 8.71
CA ALA A 36 12.17 -13.03 7.55
C ALA A 36 10.98 -12.55 6.70
N ARG A 37 11.20 -12.48 5.38
CA ARG A 37 10.17 -12.13 4.41
C ARG A 37 10.30 -12.99 3.17
N TRP A 38 9.17 -13.28 2.55
CA TRP A 38 9.10 -13.94 1.26
C TRP A 38 8.27 -13.07 0.33
N GLN A 39 8.86 -12.67 -0.79
CA GLN A 39 8.14 -11.95 -1.84
C GLN A 39 7.36 -12.96 -2.66
N ILE A 40 6.04 -12.80 -2.68
CA ILE A 40 5.14 -13.67 -3.43
C ILE A 40 5.36 -13.42 -4.93
N PRO A 41 5.57 -14.46 -5.75
CA PRO A 41 5.68 -14.30 -7.20
C PRO A 41 4.42 -13.67 -7.79
N GLU A 42 4.57 -12.75 -8.74
CA GLU A 42 3.44 -12.05 -9.37
C GLU A 42 2.47 -12.99 -10.07
N SER A 43 2.93 -14.14 -10.56
CA SER A 43 2.06 -15.16 -11.18
C SER A 43 1.10 -15.84 -10.20
N TYR A 44 1.23 -15.60 -8.89
CA TYR A 44 0.39 -16.23 -7.86
C TYR A 44 -0.82 -15.37 -7.48
N HIS A 45 -0.94 -14.15 -8.01
CA HIS A 45 -2.07 -13.27 -7.73
C HIS A 45 -2.36 -12.33 -8.90
N ALA A 46 -3.57 -11.77 -8.91
CA ALA A 46 -3.85 -10.63 -9.78
C ALA A 46 -2.98 -9.42 -9.36
N PRO A 47 -2.62 -8.51 -10.29
CA PRO A 47 -1.98 -7.26 -9.94
C PRO A 47 -2.76 -6.47 -8.87
N ILE A 48 -2.03 -5.82 -7.96
CA ILE A 48 -2.63 -4.98 -6.91
C ILE A 48 -2.62 -3.53 -7.42
N GLU A 49 -3.56 -3.22 -8.30
CA GLU A 49 -3.70 -1.88 -8.87
C GLU A 49 -4.32 -0.90 -7.86
N GLN A 50 -3.67 0.26 -7.68
CA GLN A 50 -4.13 1.31 -6.78
C GLN A 50 -4.46 2.57 -7.57
N ALA A 51 -5.67 3.08 -7.40
CA ALA A 51 -6.16 4.26 -8.12
C ALA A 51 -6.55 5.38 -7.16
N ALA A 52 -6.33 6.61 -7.61
CA ALA A 52 -6.86 7.82 -6.99
C ALA A 52 -7.93 8.43 -7.90
N VAL A 53 -9.04 8.89 -7.31
CA VAL A 53 -10.12 9.56 -8.05
C VAL A 53 -10.55 10.84 -7.35
N LEU A 54 -10.88 11.86 -8.14
CA LEU A 54 -11.49 13.09 -7.63
C LEU A 54 -13.00 12.92 -7.53
N LEU A 55 -13.54 12.98 -6.31
CA LEU A 55 -14.98 12.91 -6.10
C LEU A 55 -15.69 14.14 -6.69
N LYS A 56 -16.91 13.93 -7.22
CA LYS A 56 -17.74 14.99 -7.81
C LYS A 56 -17.93 16.20 -6.90
N HIS A 57 -18.04 15.96 -5.59
CA HIS A 57 -18.13 17.03 -4.58
C HIS A 57 -16.89 17.93 -4.55
N GLY A 58 -15.70 17.33 -4.66
CA GLY A 58 -14.41 18.03 -4.70
C GLY A 58 -14.04 18.58 -6.08
N ALA A 59 -14.83 18.28 -7.12
CA ALA A 59 -14.53 18.67 -8.49
C ALA A 59 -14.53 20.18 -8.74
N ARG A 60 -14.98 21.02 -7.79
CA ARG A 60 -14.82 22.48 -7.83
C ARG A 60 -13.86 23.03 -6.78
N ASN A 61 -13.24 22.17 -5.97
CA ASN A 61 -12.24 22.56 -4.99
C ASN A 61 -10.84 22.65 -5.65
N PRO A 62 -10.17 23.82 -5.64
CA PRO A 62 -8.83 23.96 -6.19
C PRO A 62 -7.78 23.13 -5.45
N ALA A 63 -7.89 23.00 -4.12
CA ALA A 63 -6.96 22.20 -3.32
C ALA A 63 -7.07 20.70 -3.63
N ALA A 64 -8.27 20.19 -3.88
CA ALA A 64 -8.47 18.78 -4.22
C ALA A 64 -7.84 18.42 -5.58
N ARG A 65 -7.87 19.35 -6.54
CA ARG A 65 -7.17 19.20 -7.83
C ARG A 65 -5.67 19.32 -7.69
N ALA A 66 -5.20 20.36 -7.00
CA ALA A 66 -3.78 20.54 -6.74
C ALA A 66 -3.16 19.32 -6.04
N PHE A 67 -3.90 18.66 -5.14
CA PHE A 67 -3.45 17.43 -4.51
C PHE A 67 -3.35 16.25 -5.49
N LEU A 68 -4.33 16.09 -6.39
CA LEU A 68 -4.28 15.05 -7.42
C LEU A 68 -3.11 15.32 -8.40
N ASP A 69 -2.92 16.57 -8.82
CA ASP A 69 -1.81 16.97 -9.68
C ASP A 69 -0.45 16.72 -8.99
N PHE A 70 -0.36 17.00 -7.68
CA PHE A 70 0.82 16.69 -6.89
C PHE A 70 1.10 15.18 -6.84
N LEU A 71 0.09 14.35 -6.60
CA LEU A 71 0.24 12.89 -6.56
C LEU A 71 0.77 12.31 -7.88
N LEU A 72 0.44 12.95 -9.00
CA LEU A 72 0.91 12.57 -10.34
C LEU A 72 2.29 13.16 -10.69
N GLY A 73 2.81 14.10 -9.90
CA GLY A 73 4.10 14.74 -10.12
C GLY A 73 5.30 13.91 -9.65
N ASP A 74 6.47 14.23 -10.20
CA ASP A 74 7.71 13.46 -10.01
C ASP A 74 8.10 13.25 -8.54
N SER A 75 7.89 14.26 -7.69
CA SER A 75 8.23 14.18 -6.27
C SER A 75 7.38 13.15 -5.52
N ALA A 76 6.08 13.10 -5.80
CA ALA A 76 5.19 12.12 -5.21
C ALA A 76 5.44 10.73 -5.80
N ARG A 77 5.67 10.63 -7.12
CA ARG A 77 5.99 9.35 -7.78
C ARG A 77 7.26 8.72 -7.21
N ALA A 78 8.34 9.50 -7.10
CA ALA A 78 9.59 9.05 -6.49
C ALA A 78 9.40 8.58 -5.04
N LEU A 79 8.58 9.29 -4.26
CA LEU A 79 8.24 8.87 -2.90
C LEU A 79 7.49 7.53 -2.90
N ILE A 80 6.48 7.37 -3.75
CA ILE A 80 5.67 6.14 -3.86
C ILE A 80 6.57 4.94 -4.20
N GLU A 81 7.44 5.06 -5.20
CA GLU A 81 8.41 4.01 -5.55
C GLU A 81 9.38 3.73 -4.39
N SER A 82 9.85 4.78 -3.73
CA SER A 82 10.69 4.66 -2.53
C SER A 82 9.99 3.98 -1.35
N GLN A 83 8.67 3.80 -1.38
CA GLN A 83 7.93 3.02 -0.39
C GLN A 83 7.65 1.58 -0.83
N GLY A 84 8.10 1.16 -2.02
CA GLY A 84 7.97 -0.21 -2.52
C GLY A 84 6.67 -0.48 -3.28
N TYR A 85 6.04 0.57 -3.79
CA TYR A 85 5.00 0.47 -4.81
C TYR A 85 5.65 0.51 -6.20
N ALA A 86 5.01 -0.13 -7.18
CA ALA A 86 5.33 0.07 -8.59
C ALA A 86 4.43 1.17 -9.14
N LEU A 87 4.98 1.98 -10.05
CA LEU A 87 4.21 2.90 -10.87
C LEU A 87 4.33 2.43 -12.31
N GLU A 88 3.20 2.18 -12.94
CA GLU A 88 3.12 2.03 -14.41
C GLU A 88 3.19 3.41 -15.10
#